data_AF-A0A2X3K5C4-F1
#
_entry.id   AF-A0A2X3K5C4-F1
#
_cell.length_a   1.000
_cell.length_b   1.000
_cell.length_c   1.000
_cell.angle_alpha   90.00
_cell.angle_beta   90.00
_cell.angle_gamma   90.00
#
_symmetry.space_group_name_H-M   'P 1'
#
loop_
_entity.id
_entity.type
_entity.pdbx_description
1 polymer ?
#
loop_
_entity_poly.entity_id
_entity_poly.type
_entity_poly.pdbx_seq_one_letter_code
_entity_poly.pdbx_strand_id
1 'polypeptide(L)'
;MPYDRPFTVMAAFPLCPACDKEYRDPLDRRFHAQPVACPECGPHLEWVSHGEHAEQEAALQAAIAQLKMGNIVAIKGIGGFHLACDARNSNAGGDTAGAQTSPGETAGGHVASG
;
A
#
# COMPACT_ATOMS: atom_id res chain seq x y z
N MET A 1 -2.77 24.90 12.36
CA MET A 1 -2.72 23.59 13.05
C MET A 1 -1.28 23.12 13.08
N PRO A 2 -0.74 22.54 14.18
CA PRO A 2 0.59 21.96 14.17
C PRO A 2 0.61 20.62 13.43
N TYR A 3 1.71 20.34 12.73
CA TYR A 3 1.94 19.06 12.06
C TYR A 3 2.60 18.09 13.04
N ASP A 4 1.78 17.49 13.91
CA ASP A 4 2.21 16.51 14.92
C ASP A 4 1.48 15.18 14.75
N ARG A 5 2.17 14.08 15.03
CA ARG A 5 1.73 12.69 14.84
C ARG A 5 0.32 12.40 15.39
N PRO A 6 -0.07 12.86 16.60
CA PRO A 6 -1.41 12.62 17.15
C PRO A 6 -2.55 13.21 16.30
N PHE A 7 -2.25 14.18 15.43
CA PHE A 7 -3.19 14.83 14.53
C PHE A 7 -3.05 14.34 13.08
N THR A 8 -2.41 13.19 12.87
CA THR A 8 -2.25 12.55 11.56
C THR A 8 -2.91 11.17 11.56
N VAL A 9 -3.04 10.57 10.37
CA VAL A 9 -3.48 9.18 10.20
C VAL A 9 -2.59 8.17 10.96
N MET A 10 -1.36 8.55 11.29
CA MET A 10 -0.40 7.70 12.00
C MET A 10 -0.62 7.66 13.53
N ALA A 11 -1.60 8.42 14.05
CA ALA A 11 -1.96 8.38 15.47
C ALA A 11 -2.42 6.98 15.94
N ALA A 12 -3.01 6.19 15.04
CA ALA A 12 -3.46 4.83 15.32
C ALA A 12 -2.32 3.80 15.41
N PHE A 13 -1.08 4.19 15.13
CA PHE A 13 0.09 3.32 15.06
C PHE A 13 1.14 3.77 16.09
N PRO A 14 1.09 3.26 17.34
CA PRO A 14 2.06 3.61 18.38
C PRO A 14 3.48 3.19 17.97
N LEU A 15 4.47 4.06 18.20
CA LEU A 15 5.86 3.75 17.87
C LEU A 15 6.41 2.61 18.74
N CYS A 16 7.11 1.67 18.12
CA CYS A 16 7.95 0.73 18.87
C CYS A 16 9.17 1.47 19.48
N PRO A 17 9.87 0.87 20.46
CA PRO A 17 10.99 1.53 21.13
C PRO A 17 12.13 1.96 20.18
N ALA A 18 12.38 1.19 19.12
CA ALA A 18 13.41 1.54 18.13
C ALA A 18 13.02 2.81 17.35
N CYS A 19 11.79 2.87 16.84
CA CYS A 19 11.32 4.05 16.11
C CYS A 19 11.14 5.28 17.02
N ASP A 20 10.71 5.12 18.27
CA ASP A 20 10.60 6.25 19.22
C ASP A 20 11.97 6.86 19.54
N LYS A 21 13.02 6.03 19.68
CA LYS A 21 14.40 6.50 19.84
C LYS A 21 14.83 7.38 18.67
N GLU A 22 14.63 6.90 17.45
CA GLU A 22 14.99 7.62 16.22
C GLU A 22 14.15 8.88 16.03
N TYR A 23 12.87 8.83 16.40
CA TYR A 23 11.95 9.96 16.33
C TYR A 23 12.35 11.10 17.26
N ARG A 24 12.99 10.80 18.40
CA ARG A 24 13.39 11.76 19.44
C ARG A 24 14.85 12.19 19.36
N ASP A 25 15.71 11.52 18.60
CA ASP A 25 17.13 11.83 18.49
C ASP A 25 17.38 12.94 17.45
N PRO A 26 17.82 14.16 17.84
CA PRO A 26 18.08 15.26 16.90
C PRO A 26 19.18 14.99 15.88
N LEU A 27 19.99 13.95 16.08
CA LEU A 27 21.05 13.54 15.17
C LEU A 27 20.60 12.43 14.19
N ASP A 28 19.42 11.82 14.40
CA ASP A 28 18.86 10.86 13.45
C ASP A 28 18.14 11.58 12.32
N ARG A 29 18.26 11.07 11.09
CA ARG A 29 17.54 11.59 9.91
C ARG A 29 16.01 11.56 10.06
N ARG A 30 15.50 10.74 10.98
CA ARG A 30 14.07 10.53 11.28
C ARG A 30 13.59 11.35 12.48
N PHE A 31 14.41 12.26 13.00
CA PHE A 31 13.99 13.18 14.04
C PHE A 31 12.70 13.92 13.65
N HIS A 32 11.65 13.81 14.48
CA HIS A 32 10.33 14.40 14.24
C HIS A 32 9.71 14.06 12.87
N ALA A 33 10.08 12.93 12.26
CA ALA A 33 9.39 12.41 11.09
C ALA A 33 8.02 11.88 11.52
N GLN A 34 6.99 12.73 11.45
CA GLN A 34 5.64 12.43 11.91
C GLN A 34 5.07 11.10 11.37
N PRO A 35 5.30 10.70 10.11
CA PRO A 35 4.82 9.43 9.59
C PRO A 35 5.84 8.28 9.69
N VAL A 36 6.86 8.38 10.56
CA VAL A 36 7.82 7.28 10.75
C VAL A 36 7.12 6.02 11.25
N ALA A 37 7.55 4.89 10.71
CA ALA A 37 7.08 3.57 11.09
C ALA A 37 8.11 2.52 10.64
N CYS A 38 7.92 1.30 11.13
CA CYS A 38 8.64 0.10 10.69
C CYS A 38 7.65 -1.07 10.59
N PRO A 39 8.07 -2.26 10.12
CA PRO A 39 7.18 -3.43 10.04
C PRO A 39 6.52 -3.82 11.38
N GLU A 40 7.16 -3.51 12.52
CA GLU A 40 6.63 -3.86 13.85
C GLU A 40 5.53 -2.91 14.35
N CYS A 41 5.53 -1.65 13.88
CA CYS A 41 4.71 -0.60 14.49
C CYS A 41 3.95 0.27 13.48
N GLY A 42 4.00 -0.11 12.21
CA GLY A 42 3.42 0.61 11.08
C GLY A 42 2.25 -0.13 10.46
N PRO A 43 1.63 0.50 9.45
CA PRO A 43 0.69 -0.20 8.59
C PRO A 43 1.39 -1.30 7.80
N HIS A 44 0.63 -2.31 7.38
CA HIS A 44 1.14 -3.42 6.58
C HIS A 44 0.30 -3.63 5.33
N LEU A 45 0.86 -4.33 4.34
CA LEU A 45 0.16 -4.61 3.08
C LEU A 45 -0.90 -5.70 3.29
N GLU A 46 -2.01 -5.60 2.58
CA GLU A 46 -3.09 -6.58 2.55
C GLU A 46 -3.46 -6.85 1.09
N TRP A 47 -3.58 -8.11 0.70
CA TRP A 47 -4.05 -8.55 -0.61
C TRP A 47 -5.44 -9.15 -0.48
N VAL A 48 -6.37 -8.68 -1.31
CA VAL A 48 -7.74 -9.21 -1.37
C VAL A 48 -8.10 -9.54 -2.81
N SER A 49 -8.45 -10.78 -3.12
CA SER A 49 -8.93 -11.18 -4.45
C SER A 49 -9.88 -12.37 -4.40
N HIS A 50 -11.13 -12.22 -4.82
CA HIS A 50 -12.10 -13.32 -5.00
C HIS A 50 -12.14 -14.37 -3.87
N GLY A 51 -12.10 -13.92 -2.61
CA GLY A 51 -12.12 -14.79 -1.43
C GLY A 51 -10.74 -15.25 -0.94
N GLU A 52 -9.68 -14.95 -1.67
CA GLU A 52 -8.30 -15.07 -1.21
C GLU A 52 -7.85 -13.82 -0.46
N HIS A 53 -7.10 -14.04 0.61
CA HIS A 53 -6.55 -13.03 1.48
C HIS A 53 -5.10 -13.34 1.83
N ALA A 54 -4.24 -12.33 1.81
CA ALA A 54 -2.86 -12.44 2.26
C ALA A 54 -2.38 -11.11 2.85
N GLU A 55 -1.33 -11.15 3.67
CA GLU A 55 -0.81 -9.96 4.36
C GLU A 55 0.71 -9.82 4.15
N GLN A 56 1.22 -8.61 4.42
CA GLN A 56 2.64 -8.26 4.43
C GLN A 56 3.36 -8.67 3.12
N GLU A 57 4.45 -9.42 3.24
CA GLU A 57 5.23 -9.89 2.09
C GLU A 57 4.41 -10.83 1.19
N ALA A 58 3.53 -11.66 1.77
CA ALA A 58 2.69 -12.55 0.97
C ALA A 58 1.69 -11.77 0.10
N ALA A 59 1.15 -10.64 0.62
CA ALA A 59 0.32 -9.75 -0.17
C ALA A 59 1.08 -9.12 -1.35
N LEU A 60 2.31 -8.69 -1.11
CA LEU A 60 3.18 -8.16 -2.17
C LEU A 60 3.46 -9.22 -3.24
N GLN A 61 3.81 -10.44 -2.84
CA GLN A 61 4.07 -11.53 -3.77
C GLN A 61 2.83 -11.93 -4.57
N ALA A 62 1.64 -11.93 -3.96
CA ALA A 62 0.39 -12.18 -4.66
C ALA A 62 0.15 -11.13 -5.76
N ALA A 63 0.31 -9.83 -5.44
CA ALA A 63 0.17 -8.77 -6.42
C ALA A 63 1.18 -8.87 -7.58
N ILE A 64 2.45 -9.19 -7.27
CA ILE A 64 3.49 -9.41 -8.29
C ILE A 64 3.13 -10.58 -9.20
N ALA A 65 2.64 -11.68 -8.63
CA ALA A 65 2.24 -12.85 -9.40
C ALA A 65 1.11 -12.50 -10.39
N GLN A 66 0.09 -11.76 -9.94
CA GLN A 66 -1.02 -11.33 -10.79
C GLN A 66 -0.57 -10.42 -11.93
N LEU A 67 0.29 -9.43 -11.63
CA LEU A 67 0.85 -8.55 -12.67
C LEU A 67 1.66 -9.33 -13.71
N LYS A 68 2.47 -10.31 -13.29
CA LYS A 68 3.24 -11.18 -14.20
C LYS A 68 2.36 -12.10 -15.05
N MET A 69 1.18 -12.48 -14.56
CA MET A 69 0.18 -13.23 -15.32
C MET A 69 -0.58 -12.36 -16.33
N GLY A 70 -0.32 -11.04 -16.34
CA GLY A 70 -0.99 -10.09 -17.23
C GLY A 70 -2.31 -9.56 -16.68
N ASN A 71 -2.64 -9.84 -15.41
CA ASN A 71 -3.85 -9.36 -14.77
C ASN A 71 -3.69 -7.91 -14.29
N ILE A 72 -4.82 -7.26 -14.03
CA ILE A 72 -4.90 -5.89 -13.51
C ILE A 72 -4.98 -5.94 -11.99
N VAL A 73 -4.22 -5.09 -11.31
CA VAL A 73 -4.20 -5.00 -9.84
C VAL A 73 -4.48 -3.56 -9.40
N ALA A 74 -5.31 -3.39 -8.36
CA ALA A 74 -5.53 -2.09 -7.73
C ALA A 74 -4.54 -1.86 -6.57
N ILE A 75 -3.70 -0.84 -6.66
CA ILE A 75 -2.65 -0.53 -5.68
C ILE A 75 -2.98 0.79 -4.97
N LYS A 76 -3.01 0.77 -3.63
CA LYS A 76 -3.17 1.99 -2.82
C LYS A 76 -1.88 2.81 -2.84
N GLY A 77 -1.95 4.01 -3.41
CA GLY A 77 -0.93 5.05 -3.31
C GLY A 77 -1.24 6.07 -2.20
N ILE A 78 -0.44 7.13 -2.14
CA ILE A 78 -0.57 8.17 -1.09
C ILE A 78 -1.87 8.97 -1.25
N GLY A 79 -2.29 9.23 -2.49
CA GLY A 79 -3.44 10.09 -2.81
C GLY A 79 -4.69 9.35 -3.29
N GLY A 80 -4.71 8.02 -3.26
CA GLY A 80 -5.79 7.23 -3.83
C GLY A 80 -5.31 5.87 -4.33
N PHE A 81 -6.05 5.29 -5.27
CA PHE A 81 -5.75 3.98 -5.84
C PHE A 81 -5.34 4.11 -7.30
N HIS A 82 -4.39 3.28 -7.72
CA HIS A 82 -3.98 3.13 -9.10
C HIS A 82 -4.36 1.75 -9.61
N LEU A 83 -4.76 1.66 -10.87
CA LEU A 83 -4.83 0.39 -11.58
C LEU A 83 -3.50 0.15 -12.30
N ALA A 84 -2.91 -1.02 -12.09
CA ALA A 84 -1.62 -1.39 -12.64
C ALA A 84 -1.72 -2.71 -13.43
N CYS A 85 -0.97 -2.80 -14.51
CA CYS A 85 -0.81 -3.99 -15.35
C CYS A 85 0.57 -3.94 -16.06
N ASP A 86 1.01 -5.02 -16.71
CA ASP A 86 2.23 -4.98 -17.55
C ASP A 86 1.96 -4.16 -18.83
N ALA A 87 2.60 -2.99 -18.94
CA ALA A 87 2.45 -2.08 -20.06
C ALA A 87 2.93 -2.64 -21.41
N ARG A 88 3.70 -3.73 -21.43
CA ARG A 88 4.15 -4.41 -22.65
C ARG A 88 3.16 -5.47 -23.10
N ASN A 89 2.19 -5.83 -22.26
CA ASN A 89 1.13 -6.75 -22.64
C ASN A 89 0.10 -5.99 -23.48
N SER A 90 0.09 -6.26 -24.79
CA SER A 90 -0.80 -5.60 -25.75
C SER A 90 -2.29 -5.80 -25.45
N ASN A 91 -2.66 -6.88 -24.75
CA ASN A 91 -4.06 -7.11 -24.36
C ASN A 91 -4.44 -6.32 -23.10
N ALA A 92 -3.49 -6.11 -22.16
CA ALA A 92 -3.78 -5.50 -20.87
C ALA A 92 -4.15 -4.01 -20.96
N GLY A 93 -3.65 -3.29 -21.97
CA GLY A 93 -3.97 -1.87 -22.16
C GLY A 93 -5.46 -1.61 -22.44
N GLY A 94 -6.11 -2.49 -23.22
CA GLY A 94 -7.54 -2.42 -23.51
C GLY A 94 -8.38 -2.76 -22.29
N ASP A 95 -8.00 -3.82 -21.56
CA ASP A 95 -8.71 -4.27 -20.36
C ASP A 95 -8.64 -3.23 -19.22
N THR A 96 -7.49 -2.55 -19.07
CA THR A 96 -7.31 -1.52 -18.02
C THR A 96 -8.15 -0.28 -18.30
N ALA A 97 -8.34 0.09 -19.57
CA ALA A 97 -9.25 1.17 -19.94
C ALA A 97 -10.72 0.80 -19.64
N GLY A 98 -11.11 -0.45 -19.92
CA GLY A 98 -12.45 -0.97 -19.59
C GLY A 98 -12.72 -1.03 -18.08
N ALA A 99 -11.73 -1.47 -17.29
CA ALA A 99 -11.83 -1.54 -15.83
C ALA A 99 -11.97 -0.15 -15.17
N GLN A 100 -11.38 0.90 -15.74
CA GLN A 100 -11.55 2.28 -15.25
C GLN A 100 -12.98 2.81 -15.42
N THR A 101 -13.69 2.36 -16.46
CA THR A 101 -15.07 2.79 -16.75
C THR A 101 -16.13 2.01 -15.95
N SER A 102 -15.77 0.90 -15.31
CA SER A 102 -16.67 0.02 -14.55
C SER A 102 -16.08 -0.29 -13.15
N PRO A 103 -16.24 0.59 -12.15
CA PRO A 103 -15.57 0.47 -10.84
C PRO A 103 -15.97 -0.75 -10.00
N GLY A 104 -17.04 -1.47 -10.38
CA GLY A 104 -17.56 -2.63 -9.66
C GLY A 104 -17.02 -3.98 -10.15
N GLU A 105 -16.24 -4.02 -11.23
CA GLU A 105 -15.82 -5.27 -11.89
C GLU A 105 -14.30 -5.27 -12.15
N THR A 106 -13.51 -4.99 -11.10
CA THR A 106 -12.07 -5.22 -11.17
C THR A 106 -11.81 -6.71 -11.10
N ALA A 107 -11.48 -7.33 -12.24
CA ALA A 107 -11.15 -8.75 -12.36
C ALA A 107 -9.84 -9.17 -11.64
N GLY A 108 -9.26 -8.32 -10.80
CA GLY A 108 -8.04 -8.62 -10.06
C GLY A 108 -8.01 -7.95 -8.70
N GLY A 109 -7.24 -8.56 -7.79
CA GLY A 109 -7.20 -8.17 -6.40
C GLY A 109 -6.62 -6.78 -6.13
N HIS A 110 -6.74 -6.36 -4.88
CA HIS A 110 -6.30 -5.06 -4.41
C HIS A 110 -5.24 -5.22 -3.32
N VAL A 111 -4.19 -4.39 -3.38
CA VAL A 111 -3.23 -4.20 -2.28
C VAL A 111 -3.58 -2.98 -1.43
N ALA A 112 -4.09 -3.21 -0.22
CA ALA A 112 -4.41 -2.17 0.78
C ALA A 112 -3.26 -2.00 1.78
N SER A 113 -3.36 -0.94 2.58
CA SER A 113 -2.58 -0.81 3.81
C SER A 113 -3.54 -0.90 4.99
N GLY A 114 -3.39 -1.93 5.83
CA GLY A 114 -4.11 -2.15 7.08
C GLY A 114 -3.45 -1.45 8.26
#